data_AF-A0A7D5GCF5-F1
#
_entry.id   AF-A0A7D5GCF5-F1
#
_cell.length_a   1.000
_cell.length_b   1.000
_cell.length_c   1.000
_cell.angle_alpha   90.00
_cell.angle_beta   90.00
_cell.angle_gamma   90.00
#
_symmetry.space_group_name_H-M   'P 1'
#
loop_
_entity.id
_entity.type
_entity.pdbx_description
1 polymer ?
#
loop_
_entity_poly.entity_id
_entity_poly.type
_entity_poly.pdbx_seq_one_letter_code
_entity_poly.pdbx_strand_id
1 'polypeptide(L)'
;MPDDVSTGADDYAKRMLESLVDGGGDCEDSAIMLASLLTADSFGYGTALFLLPGHMAVDVKGGEDIAGTYYEKHNVRYYYIETTGRGWRVGEIPEEYENESAYIYVL
;
A
#
# COMPACT_ATOMS: atom_id res chain seq x y z
N MET A 1 30.79 1.36 -16.95
CA MET A 1 30.85 2.50 -16.00
C MET A 1 29.69 2.28 -15.04
N PRO A 2 29.87 2.40 -13.72
CA PRO A 2 28.77 2.19 -12.79
C PRO A 2 27.91 3.45 -12.80
N ASP A 3 26.63 3.30 -13.16
CA ASP A 3 25.66 4.38 -12.98
C ASP A 3 25.29 4.47 -11.51
N ASP A 4 25.37 5.72 -11.05
CA ASP A 4 25.37 6.19 -9.68
C ASP A 4 24.01 5.94 -9.00
N VAL A 5 24.04 5.36 -7.81
CA VAL A 5 22.89 4.80 -7.07
C VAL A 5 22.02 5.89 -6.40
N SER A 6 22.10 7.14 -6.87
CA SER A 6 21.46 8.30 -6.23
C SER A 6 20.21 8.83 -6.93
N THR A 7 19.85 8.32 -8.11
CA THR A 7 18.70 8.83 -8.90
C THR A 7 17.35 8.25 -8.50
N GLY A 8 17.31 7.06 -7.90
CA GLY A 8 16.05 6.37 -7.60
C GLY A 8 15.19 7.09 -6.55
N ALA A 9 15.80 7.66 -5.51
CA ALA A 9 15.06 8.33 -4.43
C ALA A 9 14.49 9.69 -4.84
N ASP A 10 15.23 10.46 -5.66
CA ASP A 10 14.79 11.76 -6.16
C ASP A 10 13.71 11.61 -7.24
N ASP A 11 13.85 10.66 -8.16
CA ASP A 11 12.79 10.35 -9.13
C ASP A 11 11.54 9.82 -8.41
N TYR A 12 11.70 9.03 -7.36
CA TYR A 12 10.59 8.51 -6.57
C TYR A 12 9.83 9.62 -5.82
N ALA A 13 10.55 10.49 -5.11
CA ALA A 13 9.93 11.64 -4.43
C ALA A 13 9.25 12.59 -5.42
N LYS A 14 9.83 12.75 -6.62
CA LYS A 14 9.26 13.54 -7.70
C LYS A 14 8.00 12.90 -8.28
N ARG A 15 7.99 11.59 -8.55
CA ARG A 15 6.79 10.84 -8.99
C ARG A 15 5.69 10.83 -7.93
N MET A 16 6.05 10.81 -6.63
CA MET A 16 5.10 10.96 -5.53
C MET A 16 4.46 12.35 -5.52
N LEU A 17 5.25 13.41 -5.72
CA LEU A 17 4.73 14.78 -5.84
C LEU A 17 3.91 14.99 -7.11
N GLU A 18 4.34 14.44 -8.25
CA GLU A 18 3.60 14.46 -9.52
C GLU A 18 2.28 13.69 -9.39
N SER A 19 2.27 12.51 -8.75
CA SER A 19 1.04 11.75 -8.47
C SER A 19 0.06 12.51 -7.56
N LEU A 20 0.57 13.24 -6.57
CA LEU A 20 -0.23 14.09 -5.69
C LEU A 20 -0.83 15.29 -6.44
N VAL A 21 -0.09 15.86 -7.39
CA VAL A 21 -0.49 17.03 -8.17
C VAL A 21 -1.42 16.66 -9.32
N ASP A 22 -1.14 15.57 -10.03
CA ASP A 22 -1.88 15.11 -11.21
C ASP A 22 -3.04 14.16 -10.84
N GLY A 23 -3.12 13.72 -9.59
CA GLY A 23 -4.17 12.83 -9.09
C GLY A 23 -4.12 11.42 -9.67
N GLY A 24 -2.94 10.98 -10.11
CA GLY A 24 -2.73 9.66 -10.68
C GLY A 24 -1.25 9.27 -10.72
N GLY A 25 -0.93 8.15 -10.08
CA GLY A 25 0.33 7.41 -10.21
C GLY A 25 0.05 5.95 -10.57
N ASP A 26 1.08 5.14 -10.77
CA ASP A 26 0.90 3.69 -10.79
C ASP A 26 0.57 3.17 -9.38
N CYS A 27 0.20 1.89 -9.28
CA CYS A 27 -0.23 1.30 -8.00
C CYS A 27 0.86 1.39 -6.91
N GLU A 28 2.13 1.37 -7.31
CA GLU A 28 3.28 1.36 -6.40
C GLU A 28 3.49 2.74 -5.77
N ASP A 29 3.48 3.81 -6.59
CA ASP A 29 3.67 5.18 -6.12
C ASP A 29 2.54 5.60 -5.15
N SER A 30 1.30 5.24 -5.48
CA SER A 30 0.13 5.55 -4.65
C SER A 30 0.13 4.78 -3.33
N ALA A 31 0.56 3.52 -3.35
CA ALA A 31 0.58 2.67 -2.17
C ALA A 31 1.62 3.14 -1.15
N ILE A 32 2.85 3.37 -1.58
CA ILE A 32 3.91 3.83 -0.68
C ILE A 32 3.61 5.24 -0.15
N MET A 33 2.96 6.11 -0.93
CA MET A 33 2.54 7.44 -0.45
C MET A 33 1.53 7.33 0.70
N LEU A 34 0.47 6.55 0.53
CA LEU A 34 -0.52 6.33 1.58
C LEU A 34 0.11 5.65 2.80
N ALA A 35 0.98 4.66 2.58
CA ALA A 35 1.66 3.98 3.67
C ALA A 35 2.58 4.90 4.47
N SER A 36 3.24 5.86 3.80
CA SER A 36 4.08 6.89 4.46
C SER A 36 3.25 7.84 5.32
N LEU A 37 2.02 8.18 4.87
CA LEU A 37 1.11 9.02 5.66
C LEU A 37 0.56 8.27 6.89
N LEU A 38 0.17 7.00 6.71
CA LEU A 38 -0.40 6.19 7.79
C LEU A 38 0.64 5.89 8.90
N THR A 39 1.89 5.66 8.51
CA THR A 39 2.98 5.37 9.46
C THR A 39 3.59 6.61 10.10
N ALA A 40 3.41 7.80 9.52
CA ALA A 40 3.94 9.04 10.09
C ALA A 40 3.54 9.22 11.56
N ASP A 41 4.44 9.75 12.38
CA ASP A 41 4.27 9.91 13.84
C ASP A 41 2.97 10.60 14.26
N SER A 42 2.41 11.43 13.39
CA SER A 42 1.15 12.13 13.63
C SER A 42 -0.09 11.22 13.58
N PHE A 43 -0.01 10.09 12.86
CA PHE A 43 -1.07 9.10 12.73
C PHE A 43 -0.73 7.78 13.44
N GLY A 44 0.48 7.26 13.23
CA GLY A 44 1.01 6.09 13.94
C GLY A 44 0.22 4.81 13.72
N TYR A 45 -0.42 4.64 12.56
CA TYR A 45 -1.13 3.41 12.24
C TYR A 45 -0.13 2.31 11.84
N GLY A 46 -0.31 1.12 12.42
CA GLY A 46 0.39 -0.07 11.94
C GLY A 46 0.00 -0.32 10.49
N THR A 47 0.98 -0.33 9.60
CA THR A 47 0.73 -0.38 8.16
C THR A 47 1.63 -1.45 7.53
N ALA A 48 1.16 -2.09 6.47
CA ALA A 48 1.94 -2.99 5.67
C ALA A 48 1.73 -2.69 4.18
N LEU A 49 2.64 -3.20 3.36
CA LEU A 49 2.50 -3.26 1.91
C LEU A 49 2.29 -4.71 1.50
N PHE A 50 1.24 -4.96 0.72
CA PHE A 50 1.00 -6.27 0.11
C PHE A 50 1.38 -6.25 -1.35
N LEU A 51 2.23 -7.20 -1.72
CA LEU A 51 2.61 -7.44 -3.09
C LEU A 51 1.84 -8.66 -3.60
N LEU A 52 0.87 -8.39 -4.46
CA LEU A 52 0.12 -9.35 -5.26
C LEU A 52 0.80 -9.49 -6.63
N PRO A 53 0.50 -10.56 -7.41
CA PRO A 53 1.07 -10.71 -8.74
C PRO A 53 0.74 -9.53 -9.67
N GLY A 54 1.70 -8.63 -9.86
CA GLY A 54 1.55 -7.44 -10.72
C GLY A 54 0.80 -6.26 -10.09
N HIS A 55 0.56 -6.28 -8.77
CA HIS A 55 -0.16 -5.21 -8.06
C HIS A 55 0.39 -5.00 -6.65
N MET A 56 0.54 -3.74 -6.25
CA MET A 56 0.92 -3.35 -4.89
C MET A 56 -0.23 -2.60 -4.24
N ALA A 57 -0.57 -3.01 -3.02
CA ALA A 57 -1.61 -2.40 -2.21
C ALA A 57 -1.09 -2.00 -0.83
N VAL A 58 -1.89 -1.21 -0.12
CA VAL A 58 -1.63 -0.78 1.25
C VAL A 58 -2.58 -1.47 2.19
N ASP A 59 -2.08 -1.81 3.36
CA ASP A 59 -2.87 -2.52 4.34
C ASP A 59 -2.69 -1.89 5.70
N VAL A 60 -3.80 -1.73 6.42
CA VAL A 60 -3.82 -1.10 7.74
C VAL A 60 -4.15 -2.13 8.80
N LYS A 61 -3.43 -2.05 9.92
CA LYS A 61 -3.69 -2.88 11.10
C LYS A 61 -5.11 -2.61 11.60
N GLY A 62 -5.89 -3.67 11.77
CA GLY A 62 -7.26 -3.59 12.28
C GLY A 62 -7.53 -4.52 13.45
N GLY A 63 -8.65 -4.28 14.12
CA GLY A 63 -9.20 -5.15 15.16
C GLY A 63 -9.93 -6.35 14.57
N GLU A 64 -10.18 -7.39 15.37
CA GLU A 64 -10.84 -8.61 14.91
C GLU A 64 -12.33 -8.44 14.55
N ASP A 65 -12.91 -7.32 14.97
CA ASP A 65 -14.30 -6.91 14.76
C ASP A 65 -14.54 -6.23 13.41
N ILE A 66 -13.48 -5.93 12.65
CA ILE A 66 -13.58 -5.34 11.32
C ILE A 66 -13.88 -6.44 10.30
N ALA A 67 -14.95 -6.25 9.53
CA ALA A 67 -15.32 -7.13 8.43
C ALA A 67 -14.59 -6.75 7.14
N GLY A 68 -14.28 -7.75 6.30
CA GLY A 68 -13.61 -7.58 5.02
C GLY A 68 -12.40 -8.49 4.86
N THR A 69 -11.72 -8.37 3.74
CA THR A 69 -10.51 -9.10 3.41
C THR A 69 -9.33 -8.56 4.21
N TYR A 70 -8.65 -9.46 4.90
CA TYR A 70 -7.43 -9.17 5.64
C TYR A 70 -6.43 -10.30 5.43
N TYR A 71 -5.17 -9.97 5.64
CA TYR A 71 -4.11 -10.96 5.74
C TYR A 71 -3.48 -10.88 7.12
N GLU A 72 -3.08 -12.02 7.64
CA GLU A 72 -2.54 -12.13 8.99
C GLU A 72 -1.03 -12.32 8.96
N LYS A 73 -0.32 -11.51 9.74
CA LYS A 73 1.12 -11.68 9.97
C LYS A 73 1.43 -11.43 11.42
N HIS A 74 2.11 -12.38 12.06
CA HIS A 74 2.45 -12.34 13.49
C HIS A 74 1.23 -12.12 14.41
N ASN A 75 0.11 -12.80 14.14
CA ASN A 75 -1.17 -12.63 14.84
C ASN A 75 -1.74 -11.21 14.79
N VAL A 76 -1.34 -10.41 13.81
CA VAL A 76 -1.90 -9.09 13.54
C VAL A 76 -2.61 -9.14 12.20
N ARG A 77 -3.86 -8.68 12.17
CA ARG A 77 -4.66 -8.55 10.94
C ARG A 77 -4.40 -7.20 10.28
N TYR A 78 -4.10 -7.26 8.99
CA TYR A 78 -3.90 -6.11 8.13
C TYR A 78 -4.96 -6.16 7.04
N TYR A 79 -5.79 -5.12 6.98
CA TYR A 79 -6.95 -5.03 6.11
C TYR A 79 -6.59 -4.34 4.81
N TYR A 80 -7.04 -4.92 3.71
CA TYR A 80 -6.72 -4.47 2.37
C TYR A 80 -7.32 -3.11 2.05
N ILE A 81 -6.52 -2.22 1.46
CA ILE A 81 -6.97 -0.93 0.95
C ILE A 81 -6.57 -0.85 -0.52
N GLU A 82 -7.58 -0.89 -1.38
CA GLU A 82 -7.42 -0.61 -2.81
C GLU A 82 -7.11 0.89 -3.01
N THR A 83 -5.98 1.18 -3.64
CA THR A 83 -5.49 2.56 -3.86
C THR A 83 -5.63 3.04 -5.31
N THR A 84 -5.89 2.14 -6.26
CA THR A 84 -5.93 2.45 -7.70
C THR A 84 -7.33 2.77 -8.22
N GLY A 85 -8.37 2.24 -7.56
CA GLY A 85 -9.76 2.47 -7.92
C GLY A 85 -10.47 3.47 -7.00
N ARG A 86 -11.67 3.92 -7.41
CA ARG A 86 -12.56 4.75 -6.56
C ARG A 86 -13.75 3.92 -6.08
N GLY A 87 -14.21 4.23 -4.86
CA GLY A 87 -15.44 3.65 -4.30
C GLY A 87 -15.22 2.40 -3.45
N TRP A 88 -13.98 1.93 -3.32
CA TRP A 88 -13.61 0.80 -2.49
C TRP A 88 -13.64 1.16 -1.00
N ARG A 89 -14.15 0.24 -0.20
CA ARG A 89 -14.06 0.30 1.27
C ARG A 89 -12.86 -0.51 1.74
N VAL A 90 -12.41 -0.22 2.96
CA VAL A 90 -11.40 -1.04 3.63
C VAL A 90 -11.90 -2.48 3.71
N GLY A 91 -11.05 -3.41 3.28
CA GLY A 91 -11.35 -4.84 3.20
C GLY A 91 -12.11 -5.28 1.94
N GLU A 92 -12.41 -4.38 1.00
CA GLU A 92 -12.89 -4.78 -0.33
C GLU A 92 -11.69 -4.99 -1.26
N ILE A 93 -11.61 -6.16 -1.87
CA ILE A 93 -10.55 -6.54 -2.80
C ILE A 93 -11.17 -6.82 -4.18
N PRO A 94 -10.49 -6.50 -5.31
CA PRO A 94 -10.93 -6.92 -6.62
C PRO A 94 -11.09 -8.45 -6.74
N GLU A 95 -12.10 -8.90 -7.48
CA GLU A 95 -12.39 -10.35 -7.68
C GLU A 95 -11.17 -11.14 -8.21
N GLU A 96 -10.31 -10.49 -9.00
CA GLU A 96 -9.10 -11.10 -9.55
C GLU A 96 -8.05 -11.49 -8.47
N TYR A 97 -8.13 -10.93 -7.27
CA TYR A 97 -7.19 -11.17 -6.17
C TYR A 97 -7.80 -11.87 -4.95
N GLU A 98 -9.11 -12.16 -4.92
CA GLU A 98 -9.81 -12.72 -3.75
C GLU A 98 -9.19 -14.01 -3.17
N ASN A 99 -8.47 -14.78 -3.99
CA ASN A 99 -7.84 -16.03 -3.59
C ASN A 99 -6.31 -16.04 -3.79
N GLU A 100 -5.73 -14.87 -4.07
CA GLU A 100 -4.30 -14.74 -4.31
C GLU A 100 -3.52 -14.60 -3.01
N SER A 101 -2.34 -15.23 -2.98
CA SER A 101 -1.39 -15.05 -1.89
C SER A 101 -0.59 -13.78 -2.09
N ALA A 102 -0.44 -12.99 -1.02
CA ALA A 102 0.36 -11.78 -1.05
C ALA A 102 1.66 -11.94 -0.23
N TYR A 103 2.73 -11.28 -0.69
CA TYR A 103 3.90 -11.04 0.15
C TYR A 103 3.68 -9.80 1.00
N ILE A 104 3.86 -9.95 2.31
CA ILE A 104 3.57 -8.88 3.27
C ILE A 104 4.88 -8.25 3.77
N TYR A 105 5.01 -6.94 3.60
CA TYR A 105 6.08 -6.13 4.17
C TYR A 105 5.48 -5.21 5.25
N VAL A 106 5.77 -5.49 6.52
CA VAL A 106 5.29 -4.67 7.64
C VAL A 106 6.25 -3.48 7.78
N LEU A 107 5.67 -2.28 7.91
CA LEU A 107 6.39 -1.02 8.06
C LEU A 107 6.57 -0.63 9.53
#